data_AF-A0A4Z1CQ89-F1
#
_entry.id   AF-A0A4Z1CQ89-F1
#
_cell.length_a   1.000
_cell.length_b   1.000
_cell.length_c   1.000
_cell.angle_alpha   90.00
_cell.angle_beta   90.00
_cell.angle_gamma   90.00
#
_symmetry.space_group_name_H-M   'P 1'
#
loop_
_entity.id
_entity.type
_entity.pdbx_description
1 polymer ?
#
loop_
_entity_poly.entity_id
_entity_poly.type
_entity_poly.pdbx_seq_one_letter_code
_entity_poly.pdbx_strand_id
1 'polypeptide(L)'
;MNAIYATDSGLSAVATQTPIMNLFRKWKKLREEEGPVYNSGLTGKDEKTKALNASLHKCESTIMVAPCQIPLGFVAKIIVWTGYGIHALPDVYKNPDFWADTRRLNGGAA
;
A
#
# COMPACT_ATOMS: atom_id res chain seq x y z
N MET A 1 -43.85 0.65 -17.74
CA MET A 1 -42.79 1.69 -17.89
C MET A 1 -41.67 1.33 -16.93
N ASN A 2 -40.62 0.68 -17.43
CA ASN A 2 -39.46 0.29 -16.64
C ASN A 2 -38.44 1.44 -16.64
N ALA A 3 -38.18 2.01 -15.48
CA ALA A 3 -37.06 2.92 -15.28
C ALA A 3 -35.77 2.10 -15.23
N ILE A 4 -34.87 2.35 -16.19
CA ILE A 4 -33.58 1.70 -16.33
C ILE A 4 -32.61 2.28 -15.30
N TYR A 5 -31.94 1.37 -14.61
CA TYR A 5 -30.82 1.54 -13.67
C TYR A 5 -29.84 2.66 -14.02
N ALA A 6 -29.67 3.61 -13.09
CA ALA A 6 -28.46 4.40 -12.96
C ALA A 6 -27.65 3.83 -11.79
N THR A 7 -26.90 2.76 -12.03
CA THR A 7 -25.81 2.37 -11.12
C THR A 7 -24.67 3.35 -11.35
N ASP A 8 -24.56 4.30 -10.44
CA ASP A 8 -23.46 5.25 -10.28
C ASP A 8 -22.20 4.55 -9.77
N SER A 9 -21.64 3.64 -10.58
CA SER A 9 -20.37 2.95 -10.32
C SER A 9 -19.26 3.40 -11.29
N GLY A 10 -19.39 4.65 -11.75
CA GLY A 10 -18.44 5.34 -12.63
C GLY A 10 -17.28 6.03 -11.91
N LEU A 11 -17.07 5.80 -10.60
CA LEU A 11 -15.80 6.09 -9.93
C LEU A 11 -14.75 5.09 -10.45
N SER A 12 -14.35 5.34 -11.70
CA SER A 12 -13.86 4.39 -12.69
C SER A 12 -12.70 3.52 -12.18
N ALA A 13 -12.63 2.27 -12.64
CA ALA A 13 -11.45 1.42 -12.49
C ALA A 13 -10.15 2.18 -12.84
N VAL A 14 -10.20 3.14 -13.78
CA VAL A 14 -9.12 4.05 -14.17
C VAL A 14 -8.69 4.98 -13.03
N ALA A 15 -9.62 5.48 -12.20
CA ALA A 15 -9.32 6.31 -11.03
C ALA A 15 -8.52 5.55 -9.95
N THR A 16 -8.45 4.22 -10.02
CA THR A 16 -7.67 3.36 -9.10
C THR A 16 -6.42 2.74 -9.74
N GLN A 17 -6.05 3.16 -10.96
CA GLN A 17 -4.88 2.69 -11.70
C GLN A 17 -3.63 3.56 -11.48
N THR A 18 -3.46 4.12 -10.27
CA THR A 18 -2.22 4.85 -9.96
C THR A 18 -1.05 3.89 -9.75
N PRO A 19 0.20 4.35 -9.92
CA PRO A 19 1.39 3.54 -9.64
C PRO A 19 1.37 2.91 -8.24
N ILE A 20 0.95 3.67 -7.22
CA ILE A 20 0.83 3.16 -5.84
C ILE A 20 -0.18 2.04 -5.75
N MET A 21 -1.35 2.15 -6.40
CA MET A 21 -2.37 1.10 -6.32
C MET A 21 -1.93 -0.19 -7.05
N ASN A 22 -1.18 -0.07 -8.15
CA ASN A 22 -0.55 -1.22 -8.80
C ASN A 22 0.47 -1.91 -7.88
N LEU A 23 1.33 -1.13 -7.24
CA LEU A 23 2.30 -1.65 -6.27
C LEU A 23 1.62 -2.25 -5.03
N PHE A 24 0.55 -1.64 -4.54
CA PHE A 24 -0.24 -2.14 -3.41
C PHE A 24 -0.86 -3.51 -3.72
N ARG A 25 -1.42 -3.69 -4.93
CA ARG A 25 -1.91 -5.01 -5.37
C ARG A 25 -0.80 -6.06 -5.39
N LYS A 26 0.41 -5.69 -5.82
CA LYS A 26 1.58 -6.58 -5.79
C LYS A 26 1.99 -6.92 -4.35
N TRP A 27 2.10 -5.91 -3.49
CA TRP A 27 2.44 -6.09 -2.09
C TRP A 27 1.43 -6.99 -1.37
N LYS A 28 0.13 -6.78 -1.60
CA LYS A 28 -0.94 -7.61 -1.02
C LYS A 28 -0.74 -9.10 -1.35
N LYS A 29 -0.44 -9.42 -2.62
CA LYS A 29 -0.16 -10.81 -3.03
C LYS A 29 1.06 -11.39 -2.30
N LEU A 30 2.14 -10.62 -2.18
CA LEU A 30 3.33 -11.04 -1.43
C LEU A 30 3.02 -11.27 0.06
N ARG A 31 2.14 -10.47 0.68
CA ARG A 31 1.70 -10.69 2.07
C ARG A 31 0.82 -11.92 2.23
N GLU A 32 0.00 -12.26 1.22
CA GLU A 32 -0.78 -13.50 1.21
C GLU A 32 0.12 -14.75 1.12
N GLU A 33 1.26 -14.64 0.43
CA GLU A 33 2.28 -15.71 0.34
C GLU A 33 3.09 -15.88 1.63
N GLU A 34 3.12 -14.86 2.49
CA GLU A 34 3.89 -14.84 3.74
C GLU A 34 3.48 -15.97 4.70
N GLY A 35 2.18 -16.11 4.98
CA GLY A 35 1.68 -17.13 5.90
C GLY A 35 2.12 -18.55 5.53
N PRO A 36 1.87 -19.03 4.29
CA PRO A 36 2.33 -20.35 3.84
C PRO A 36 3.85 -20.54 3.92
N VAL A 37 4.64 -19.52 3.56
CA VAL A 37 6.11 -19.61 3.58
C VAL A 37 6.62 -19.74 5.01
N TYR A 38 6.18 -18.87 5.93
CA TYR A 38 6.58 -18.94 7.33
C TYR A 38 6.08 -20.19 8.04
N ASN A 39 4.89 -20.70 7.71
CA ASN A 39 4.37 -21.95 8.27
C ASN A 39 5.17 -23.19 7.81
N SER A 40 5.84 -23.10 6.66
CA SER A 40 6.67 -24.19 6.12
C SER A 40 8.11 -24.17 6.62
N GLY A 41 8.60 -23.02 7.10
CA GLY A 41 9.97 -22.83 7.57
C GLY A 41 10.06 -22.78 9.10
N LEU A 42 10.68 -23.79 9.72
CA LEU A 42 10.84 -23.90 11.19
C LEU A 42 11.52 -22.69 11.86
N THR A 43 12.28 -21.88 11.11
CA THR A 43 13.10 -20.79 11.66
C THR A 43 12.89 -19.44 10.99
N GLY A 44 12.13 -19.37 9.88
CA GLY A 44 12.03 -18.19 9.03
C GLY A 44 13.35 -17.73 8.39
N LYS A 45 14.38 -18.59 8.38
CA LYS A 45 15.72 -18.30 7.84
C LYS A 45 16.05 -19.07 6.58
N ASP A 46 15.11 -19.85 6.05
CA ASP A 46 15.30 -20.54 4.78
C ASP A 46 15.31 -19.55 3.60
N GLU A 47 15.86 -19.99 2.47
CA GLU A 47 16.02 -19.14 1.30
C GLU A 47 14.70 -18.64 0.71
N LYS A 48 13.59 -19.38 0.87
CA LYS A 48 12.27 -18.91 0.41
C LYS A 48 11.78 -17.77 1.28
N THR A 49 11.90 -17.89 2.61
CA THR A 49 11.56 -16.81 3.53
C THR A 49 12.41 -15.57 3.28
N LYS A 50 13.74 -15.73 3.09
CA LYS A 50 14.63 -14.60 2.76
C LYS A 50 14.24 -13.92 1.44
N ALA A 51 13.97 -14.70 0.39
CA ALA A 51 13.60 -14.17 -0.93
C ALA A 51 12.25 -13.43 -0.89
N LEU A 52 11.29 -13.96 -0.13
CA LEU A 52 10.00 -13.30 0.07
C LEU A 52 10.16 -11.99 0.84
N ASN A 53 10.89 -12.00 1.96
CA ASN A 53 11.16 -10.79 2.76
C ASN A 53 11.88 -9.72 1.93
N ALA A 54 12.88 -10.10 1.14
CA ALA A 54 13.56 -9.16 0.24
C ALA A 54 12.59 -8.55 -0.80
N SER A 55 11.67 -9.37 -1.32
CA SER A 55 10.64 -8.92 -2.27
C SER A 55 9.61 -7.98 -1.63
N LEU A 56 9.17 -8.30 -0.41
CA LEU A 56 8.29 -7.45 0.40
C LEU A 56 8.96 -6.10 0.68
N HIS A 57 10.16 -6.09 1.27
CA HIS A 57 10.88 -4.87 1.60
C HIS A 57 11.17 -3.99 0.39
N LYS A 58 11.54 -4.59 -0.75
CA LYS A 58 11.71 -3.86 -2.01
C LYS A 58 10.41 -3.22 -2.46
N CYS A 59 9.30 -3.94 -2.38
CA CYS A 59 7.98 -3.43 -2.77
C CYS A 59 7.50 -2.32 -1.84
N GLU A 60 7.64 -2.49 -0.53
CA GLU A 60 7.31 -1.51 0.52
C GLU A 60 8.10 -0.22 0.32
N SER A 61 9.41 -0.34 0.15
CA SER A 61 10.29 0.81 -0.12
C SER A 61 9.87 1.56 -1.39
N THR A 62 9.53 0.82 -2.45
CA THR A 62 9.05 1.41 -3.72
C THR A 62 7.73 2.15 -3.54
N ILE A 63 6.81 1.60 -2.73
CA ILE A 63 5.52 2.26 -2.42
C ILE A 63 5.75 3.56 -1.65
N MET A 64 6.65 3.56 -0.65
CA MET A 64 6.87 4.74 0.19
C MET A 64 7.41 5.93 -0.59
N VAL A 65 8.32 5.69 -1.55
CA VAL A 65 8.91 6.76 -2.38
C VAL A 65 8.05 7.16 -3.58
N ALA A 66 7.04 6.37 -3.95
CA ALA A 66 6.18 6.69 -5.10
C ALA A 66 5.31 7.93 -4.80
N PRO A 67 5.17 8.88 -5.74
CA PRO A 67 4.39 10.09 -5.51
C PRO A 67 2.90 9.76 -5.37
N CYS A 68 2.25 10.29 -4.33
CA CYS A 68 0.83 10.05 -4.11
C CYS A 68 -0.05 10.97 -4.96
N GLN A 69 -0.80 10.42 -5.91
CA GLN A 69 -1.61 11.23 -6.83
C GLN A 69 -3.04 11.45 -6.35
N ILE A 70 -3.54 10.55 -5.49
CA ILE A 70 -4.93 10.55 -5.00
C ILE A 70 -4.96 10.12 -3.53
N PRO A 71 -5.99 10.51 -2.75
CA PRO A 71 -6.12 10.11 -1.34
C PRO A 71 -6.04 8.60 -1.10
N LEU A 72 -6.61 7.79 -2.00
CA LEU A 72 -6.56 6.32 -1.89
C LEU A 72 -5.13 5.76 -1.93
N GLY A 73 -4.22 6.42 -2.65
CA GLY A 73 -2.80 6.04 -2.65
C GLY A 73 -2.15 6.27 -1.28
N PHE A 74 -2.56 7.32 -0.57
CA PHE A 74 -2.02 7.62 0.76
C PHE A 74 -2.54 6.61 1.79
N VAL A 75 -3.82 6.23 1.69
CA VAL A 75 -4.38 5.11 2.47
C VAL A 75 -3.60 3.81 2.22
N ALA A 76 -3.24 3.51 0.97
CA ALA A 76 -2.42 2.35 0.65
C ALA A 76 -1.02 2.43 1.31
N LYS A 77 -0.37 3.60 1.32
CA LYS A 77 0.89 3.80 2.05
C LYS A 77 0.74 3.56 3.56
N ILE A 78 -0.34 4.05 4.18
CA ILE A 78 -0.65 3.80 5.60
C ILE A 78 -0.77 2.29 5.88
N ILE A 79 -1.54 1.57 5.06
CA ILE A 79 -1.73 0.12 5.24
C ILE A 79 -0.41 -0.63 5.13
N VAL A 80 0.42 -0.28 4.15
CA VAL A 80 1.73 -0.89 3.92
C VAL A 80 2.69 -0.59 5.06
N TRP A 81 2.79 0.67 5.49
CA TRP A 81 3.66 1.08 6.59
C TRP A 81 3.30 0.35 7.89
N THR A 82 2.01 0.35 8.22
CA THR A 82 1.53 -0.25 9.47
C THR A 82 1.48 -1.77 9.40
N GLY A 83 1.64 -2.38 8.22
CA GLY A 83 1.44 -3.81 8.03
C GLY A 83 0.06 -4.25 8.51
N TYR A 84 -1.00 -3.55 8.11
CA TYR A 84 -2.37 -3.72 8.63
C TYR A 84 -2.53 -3.43 10.14
N GLY A 85 -1.82 -2.43 10.66
CA GLY A 85 -1.94 -1.99 12.06
C GLY A 85 -1.02 -2.71 13.06
N ILE A 86 -0.11 -3.56 12.59
CA ILE A 86 0.94 -4.20 13.41
C ILE A 86 1.95 -3.16 13.90
N HIS A 87 2.24 -2.13 13.10
CA HIS A 87 3.17 -1.05 13.43
C HIS A 87 2.44 0.29 13.54
N ALA A 88 2.92 1.16 14.43
CA ALA A 88 2.45 2.53 14.54
C ALA A 88 2.87 3.36 13.31
N LEU A 89 2.05 4.36 12.98
CA LEU A 89 2.43 5.37 12.00
C LEU A 89 3.65 6.18 12.48
N PRO A 90 4.48 6.69 11.56
CA PRO A 90 5.63 7.47 11.95
C PRO A 90 5.18 8.83 12.48
N ASP A 91 5.87 9.33 13.50
CA ASP A 91 5.70 10.69 13.97
C ASP A 91 6.06 11.71 12.86
N VAL A 92 5.30 12.81 12.79
CA VAL A 92 5.45 13.82 11.74
C VAL A 92 6.80 14.54 11.76
N TYR A 93 7.41 14.68 12.94
CA TYR A 93 8.72 15.29 13.08
C TYR A 93 9.86 14.30 12.82
N LYS A 94 9.59 12.99 12.96
CA LYS A 94 10.58 11.93 12.69
C LYS A 94 10.63 11.49 11.23
N ASN A 95 9.50 11.55 10.52
CA ASN A 95 9.44 11.23 9.09
C ASN A 95 8.51 12.24 8.37
N PRO A 96 8.97 13.49 8.17
CA PRO A 96 8.15 14.55 7.58
C PRO A 96 7.75 14.25 6.14
N ASP A 97 8.57 13.47 5.41
CA ASP A 97 8.37 13.09 4.02
C ASP A 97 7.15 12.17 3.86
N PHE A 98 6.93 11.25 4.81
CA PHE A 98 5.72 10.42 4.82
C PHE A 98 4.44 11.27 4.81
N TRP A 99 4.44 12.37 5.56
CA TRP A 99 3.28 13.25 5.73
C TRP A 99 3.17 14.36 4.66
N ALA A 100 4.21 14.55 3.85
CA ALA A 100 4.22 15.57 2.78
C ALA A 100 3.10 15.30 1.75
N ASP A 101 2.83 14.02 1.46
CA ASP A 101 1.74 13.62 0.57
C ASP A 101 0.37 14.05 1.11
N THR A 102 0.11 13.90 2.41
CA THR A 102 -1.16 14.31 3.03
C THR A 102 -1.37 15.81 2.93
N ARG A 103 -0.33 16.60 3.23
CA ARG A 103 -0.39 18.07 3.14
C ARG A 103 -0.74 18.51 1.72
N ARG A 104 -0.04 17.96 0.72
CA ARG A 104 -0.29 18.24 -0.70
C ARG A 104 -1.71 17.87 -1.13
N LEU A 105 -2.23 16.72 -0.70
CA LEU A 105 -3.56 16.25 -1.07
C LEU A 105 -4.70 17.07 -0.43
N ASN A 106 -4.47 17.63 0.76
CA ASN A 106 -5.44 18.45 1.46
C ASN A 106 -5.40 19.94 1.04
N GLY A 107 -4.60 20.29 0.03
CA GLY A 107 -4.41 21.69 -0.39
C GLY A 107 -3.66 22.55 0.63
N GLY A 108 -2.99 21.92 1.61
CA GLY A 108 -2.11 22.61 2.54
C GLY A 108 -0.82 23.02 1.84
N ALA A 109 -0.44 24.29 1.99
CA ALA A 109 0.85 24.78 1.52
C ALA A 109 1.99 23.91 2.10
N ALA A 110 3.01 23.68 1.27
CA ALA A 110 4.21 22.90 1.60
C ALA A 110 4.98 23.48 2.78
#